data_AF-A0AAV7W8Z6-F1
#
_entry.id   AF-A0AAV7W8Z6-F1
#
_cell.length_a   1.000
_cell.length_b   1.000
_cell.length_c   1.000
_cell.angle_alpha   90.00
_cell.angle_beta   90.00
_cell.angle_gamma   90.00
#
_symmetry.space_group_name_H-M   'P 1'
#
loop_
_entity.id
_entity.type
_entity.pdbx_description
1 polymer ?
#
loop_
_entity_poly.entity_id
_entity_poly.type
_entity_poly.pdbx_seq_one_letter_code
_entity_poly.pdbx_strand_id
1 'polypeptide(L)'
;NVCQTLWCSVSGSCRSKLDAAADGTKCGENKWCFTGECVTVGKRPETVNGRWGIWSPWSHCTRTCGAGVESAERQCNNPEPKFGGKYCTGERKRYRMCKVLPCPKDVPSFRHMQCSEFDTVPYKNGLHQWTPIYYK
;
A
#
# COMPACT_ATOMS: atom_id res chain seq x y z
N ASN A 1 14.07 13.62 -14.57
CA ASN A 1 13.51 13.83 -15.93
C ASN A 1 12.36 14.84 -15.81
N VAL A 2 12.27 15.85 -16.69
CA VAL A 2 11.21 16.88 -16.66
C VAL A 2 9.80 16.28 -16.70
N CYS A 3 9.63 15.14 -17.36
CA CYS A 3 8.34 14.47 -17.47
C CYS A 3 7.83 13.85 -16.15
N GLN A 4 8.72 13.59 -15.18
CA GLN A 4 8.34 13.06 -13.87
C GLN A 4 8.20 14.15 -12.80
N THR A 5 8.96 15.23 -12.94
CA THR A 5 8.92 16.36 -12.01
C THR A 5 9.24 17.64 -12.75
N LEU A 6 8.30 18.58 -12.73
CA LEU A 6 8.46 19.92 -13.28
C LEU A 6 9.27 20.77 -12.30
N TRP A 7 10.40 21.30 -12.77
CA TRP A 7 11.24 22.25 -12.04
C TRP A 7 11.13 23.62 -12.68
N CYS A 8 10.92 24.65 -11.86
CA CYS A 8 10.81 26.05 -12.27
C CYS A 8 11.91 26.87 -11.58
N SER A 9 12.46 27.89 -12.27
CA SER A 9 13.42 28.82 -11.67
C SER A 9 12.69 30.05 -11.12
N VAL A 10 13.03 30.46 -9.91
CA VAL A 10 12.63 31.74 -9.31
C VAL A 10 13.85 32.35 -8.63
N SER A 11 14.25 33.54 -9.09
CA SER A 11 15.42 34.26 -8.57
C SER A 11 16.71 33.43 -8.56
N GLY A 12 16.96 32.64 -9.60
CA GLY A 12 18.13 31.76 -9.71
C GLY A 12 18.06 30.48 -8.87
N SER A 13 16.98 30.26 -8.12
CA SER A 13 16.74 29.05 -7.35
C SER A 13 15.71 28.16 -8.05
N CYS A 14 15.97 26.85 -8.11
CA CYS A 14 15.00 25.88 -8.62
C CYS A 14 13.97 25.51 -7.56
N ARG A 15 12.69 25.48 -7.93
CA ARG A 15 11.55 25.06 -7.10
C ARG A 15 10.69 24.07 -7.87
N SER A 16 10.00 23.19 -7.16
CA SER A 16 9.04 22.25 -7.73
C SER A 16 7.88 22.03 -6.76
N LYS A 17 6.71 21.68 -7.30
CA LYS A 17 5.56 21.19 -6.53
C LYS A 17 5.47 19.65 -6.49
N LEU A 18 6.47 18.96 -7.05
CA LEU A 18 6.50 17.50 -7.24
C LEU A 18 5.48 16.97 -8.27
N ASP A 19 4.80 17.86 -8.98
CA ASP A 19 3.96 17.52 -10.13
C ASP A 19 4.81 17.20 -11.37
N ALA A 20 4.32 16.29 -12.20
CA ALA A 20 4.89 16.01 -13.51
C ALA A 20 4.67 17.17 -14.51
N ALA A 21 5.58 17.35 -15.47
CA ALA A 21 5.28 18.18 -16.63
C ALA A 21 4.15 17.56 -17.45
N ALA A 22 3.26 18.38 -18.00
CA ALA A 22 2.13 17.92 -18.78
C ALA A 22 2.56 17.16 -20.04
N ASP A 23 1.73 16.19 -20.47
CA ASP A 23 1.91 15.51 -21.74
C ASP A 23 1.95 16.54 -22.89
N GLY A 24 2.89 16.38 -23.83
CA GLY A 24 3.20 17.39 -24.85
C GLY A 24 4.48 18.15 -24.59
N THR A 25 4.95 18.21 -23.34
CA THR A 25 6.11 19.02 -22.97
C THR A 25 7.38 18.50 -23.64
N LYS A 26 8.11 19.35 -24.37
CA LYS A 26 9.40 18.99 -24.97
C LYS A 26 10.41 18.61 -23.89
N CYS A 27 10.98 17.41 -24.00
CA CYS A 27 11.95 16.88 -23.04
C CYS A 27 13.30 16.53 -23.68
N GLY A 28 13.44 16.71 -24.99
CA GLY A 28 14.68 16.51 -25.74
C GLY A 28 14.50 16.88 -27.22
N GLU A 29 15.53 16.64 -28.02
CA GLU A 29 15.45 16.79 -29.48
C GLU A 29 14.52 15.71 -30.05
N ASN A 30 13.48 16.14 -30.79
CA ASN A 30 12.41 15.27 -31.30
C ASN A 30 11.76 14.36 -30.23
N LYS A 31 11.69 14.82 -28.97
CA LYS A 31 11.07 14.10 -27.86
C LYS A 31 10.13 14.96 -27.03
N TRP A 32 9.10 14.33 -26.48
CA TRP A 32 8.02 14.95 -25.72
C TRP A 32 7.60 14.06 -24.54
N CYS A 33 7.02 14.67 -23.51
CA CYS A 33 6.48 13.97 -22.36
C CYS A 33 5.17 13.28 -22.71
N PHE A 34 5.05 12.00 -22.35
CA PHE A 34 3.84 11.23 -22.47
C PHE A 34 3.73 10.24 -21.30
N THR A 35 2.70 10.38 -20.46
CA THR A 35 2.46 9.57 -19.25
C THR A 35 3.67 9.50 -18.32
N GLY A 36 4.37 10.64 -18.15
CA GLY A 36 5.54 10.75 -17.27
C GLY A 36 6.89 10.33 -17.88
N GLU A 37 6.90 9.83 -19.12
CA GLU A 37 8.10 9.38 -19.84
C GLU A 37 8.48 10.32 -20.98
N CYS A 38 9.77 10.42 -21.30
CA CYS A 38 10.27 11.23 -22.42
C CYS A 38 10.40 10.39 -23.70
N VAL A 39 9.43 10.48 -24.61
CA VAL A 39 9.30 9.61 -25.79
C VAL A 39 9.52 10.36 -27.09
N THR A 40 9.89 9.67 -28.17
CA THR A 40 10.08 10.27 -29.50
C THR A 40 8.76 10.73 -30.11
N VAL A 41 8.76 11.87 -30.80
CA VAL A 41 7.59 12.40 -31.53
C VAL A 41 7.07 11.36 -32.53
N GLY A 42 5.75 11.21 -32.62
CA GLY A 42 5.09 10.23 -33.49
C GLY A 42 5.09 8.78 -32.98
N LYS A 43 5.84 8.47 -31.91
CA LYS A 43 5.82 7.15 -31.28
C LYS A 43 4.92 7.18 -30.05
N ARG A 44 3.78 6.50 -30.12
CA ARG A 44 2.97 6.17 -28.93
C ARG A 44 3.45 4.82 -28.41
N PRO A 45 3.99 4.73 -27.18
CA PRO A 45 4.34 3.45 -26.60
C PRO A 45 3.11 2.55 -26.49
N GLU A 46 3.29 1.25 -26.69
CA GLU A 46 2.21 0.29 -26.51
C GLU A 46 1.73 0.28 -25.06
N THR A 47 0.42 0.15 -24.88
CA THR A 47 -0.19 0.04 -23.57
C THR A 47 0.25 -1.26 -22.91
N VAL A 48 0.81 -1.17 -21.71
CA VAL A 48 1.17 -2.36 -20.93
C VAL A 48 0.14 -2.53 -19.83
N ASN A 49 -0.72 -3.54 -19.95
CA ASN A 49 -1.66 -3.88 -18.87
C ASN A 49 -0.89 -4.54 -17.73
N GLY A 50 -1.24 -4.15 -16.49
CA GLY A 50 -0.63 -4.73 -15.32
C GLY A 50 -0.97 -6.21 -15.17
N ARG A 51 -0.01 -6.98 -14.65
CA ARG A 51 -0.28 -8.34 -14.17
C ARG A 51 0.26 -8.52 -12.77
N TRP A 52 -0.43 -9.40 -12.04
CA TRP A 52 -0.07 -9.72 -10.67
C TRP A 52 1.33 -10.35 -10.62
N GLY A 53 2.17 -9.79 -9.74
CA GLY A 53 3.37 -10.45 -9.27
C GLY A 53 3.03 -11.67 -8.41
N ILE A 54 4.07 -12.35 -7.95
CA ILE A 54 3.94 -13.46 -7.03
C ILE A 54 3.35 -13.01 -5.70
N TRP A 55 2.66 -13.93 -5.02
CA TRP A 55 2.29 -13.71 -3.63
C TRP A 55 3.53 -13.65 -2.75
N SER A 56 3.50 -12.76 -1.76
CA SER A 56 4.42 -12.78 -0.64
C SER A 56 4.31 -14.12 0.09
N PRO A 57 5.34 -14.50 0.87
CA PRO A 57 5.15 -15.46 1.94
C PRO A 57 3.98 -15.03 2.84
N TRP A 58 3.35 -16.01 3.48
CA TRP A 58 2.38 -15.73 4.52
C TRP A 58 3.06 -15.00 5.68
N SER A 59 2.36 -14.00 6.24
CA SER A 59 2.79 -13.32 7.45
C SER A 59 2.86 -14.31 8.63
N HIS A 60 3.47 -13.88 9.73
CA HIS A 60 3.28 -14.59 10.99
C HIS A 60 1.81 -14.60 11.37
N CYS A 61 1.39 -15.68 12.03
CA CYS A 61 0.06 -15.82 12.58
C CYS A 61 -0.17 -14.74 13.65
N THR A 62 -1.30 -14.05 13.62
CA THR A 62 -1.63 -13.01 14.62
C THR A 62 -1.74 -13.53 16.05
N ARG A 63 -1.86 -14.85 16.23
CA ARG A 63 -2.05 -15.50 17.53
C ARG A 63 -1.29 -16.82 17.59
N THR A 64 -0.95 -17.26 18.80
CA THR A 64 -0.30 -18.55 19.04
C THR A 64 -1.30 -19.70 19.30
N CYS A 65 -2.55 -19.36 19.63
CA CYS A 65 -3.66 -20.28 19.89
C CYS A 65 -5.01 -19.59 19.63
N GLY A 66 -6.09 -20.38 19.63
CA GLY A 66 -7.48 -19.91 19.61
C GLY A 66 -7.91 -19.29 18.29
N ALA A 67 -7.32 -19.76 17.17
CA ALA A 67 -7.49 -19.25 15.81
C ALA A 67 -7.00 -17.81 15.62
N GLY A 68 -5.81 -17.69 15.04
CA GLY A 68 -5.28 -16.45 14.46
C GLY A 68 -5.49 -16.38 12.96
N VAL A 69 -4.95 -15.33 12.34
CA VAL A 69 -5.01 -15.08 10.91
C VAL A 69 -3.59 -14.83 10.37
N GLU A 70 -3.28 -15.39 9.21
CA GLU A 70 -2.12 -15.03 8.40
C GLU A 70 -2.62 -14.30 7.14
N SER A 71 -1.81 -13.39 6.63
CA SER A 71 -2.09 -12.70 5.38
C SER A 71 -0.95 -12.83 4.38
N ALA A 72 -1.27 -12.82 3.10
CA ALA A 72 -0.30 -12.73 2.01
C ALA A 72 -0.76 -11.64 1.05
N GLU A 73 0.20 -10.91 0.49
CA GLU A 73 -0.04 -9.78 -0.41
C GLU A 73 0.71 -9.97 -1.72
N ARG A 74 0.23 -9.35 -2.79
CA ARG A 74 0.92 -9.31 -4.07
C ARG A 74 0.81 -7.92 -4.68
N GLN A 75 1.76 -7.57 -5.52
CA GLN A 75 1.79 -6.28 -6.21
C GLN A 75 1.41 -6.43 -7.69
N CYS A 76 0.87 -5.38 -8.29
CA CYS A 76 0.57 -5.33 -9.71
C CYS A 76 1.80 -4.82 -10.48
N ASN A 77 2.86 -5.63 -10.51
CA ASN A 77 4.17 -5.20 -10.96
C ASN A 77 4.85 -6.19 -11.92
N ASN A 78 4.15 -7.21 -12.43
CA ASN A 78 4.75 -8.25 -13.28
C ASN A 78 4.00 -8.51 -14.60
N PRO A 79 3.87 -7.53 -15.51
CA PRO A 79 4.52 -6.21 -15.48
C PRO A 79 3.67 -5.16 -14.75
N GLU A 80 4.30 -4.03 -14.43
CA GLU A 80 3.60 -2.84 -13.95
C GLU A 80 2.80 -2.18 -15.11
N PRO A 81 1.58 -1.68 -14.86
CA PRO A 81 0.83 -0.96 -15.87
C PRO A 81 1.58 0.27 -16.39
N LYS A 82 1.65 0.45 -17.70
CA LYS A 82 2.28 1.63 -18.33
C LYS A 82 1.46 2.17 -19.48
N PHE A 83 1.66 3.45 -19.79
CA PHE A 83 1.10 4.12 -20.98
C PHE A 83 -0.43 4.02 -21.07
N GLY A 84 -1.12 4.15 -19.93
CA GLY A 84 -2.59 4.02 -19.86
C GLY A 84 -3.09 2.57 -19.83
N GLY A 85 -2.21 1.59 -19.62
CA GLY A 85 -2.61 0.21 -19.37
C GLY A 85 -3.41 0.05 -18.08
N LYS A 86 -4.28 -0.97 -18.06
CA LYS A 86 -5.19 -1.22 -16.94
C LYS A 86 -4.44 -1.75 -15.72
N TYR A 87 -4.89 -1.33 -14.54
CA TYR A 87 -4.46 -1.93 -13.28
C TYR A 87 -4.98 -3.36 -13.14
N CYS A 88 -4.28 -4.19 -12.36
CA CYS A 88 -4.63 -5.58 -12.14
C CYS A 88 -6.00 -5.70 -11.47
N THR A 89 -6.83 -6.62 -11.98
CA THR A 89 -8.13 -6.96 -11.39
C THR A 89 -7.99 -8.20 -10.51
N GLY A 90 -8.66 -8.22 -9.35
CA GLY A 90 -8.67 -9.34 -8.41
C GLY A 90 -8.03 -9.02 -7.05
N GLU A 91 -7.81 -10.06 -6.24
CA GLU A 91 -7.34 -9.91 -4.86
C GLU A 91 -5.89 -9.42 -4.80
N ARG A 92 -5.66 -8.30 -4.11
CA ARG A 92 -4.30 -7.83 -3.75
C ARG A 92 -3.77 -8.48 -2.47
N LYS A 93 -4.69 -8.88 -1.58
CA LYS A 93 -4.40 -9.45 -0.27
C LYS A 93 -5.35 -10.61 -0.02
N ARG A 94 -4.82 -11.69 0.54
CA ARG A 94 -5.59 -12.87 0.94
C ARG A 94 -5.26 -13.28 2.38
N TYR A 95 -6.17 -14.02 2.99
CA TYR A 95 -6.12 -14.40 4.39
C TYR A 95 -6.35 -15.90 4.58
N ARG A 96 -5.78 -16.47 5.64
CA ARG A 96 -6.09 -17.83 6.09
C ARG A 96 -6.02 -17.93 7.61
N MET A 97 -6.76 -18.89 8.18
CA MET A 97 -6.67 -19.18 9.61
C MET A 97 -5.37 -19.95 9.93
N CYS A 98 -4.88 -19.73 11.15
CA CYS A 98 -3.68 -20.38 11.68
C CYS A 98 -3.86 -20.61 13.19
N LYS A 99 -3.07 -21.53 13.77
CA LYS A 99 -3.06 -21.81 15.22
C LYS A 99 -4.48 -22.00 15.81
N VAL A 100 -5.25 -22.90 15.19
CA VAL A 100 -6.67 -23.15 15.51
C VAL A 100 -6.90 -23.94 16.80
N LEU A 101 -5.84 -24.49 17.40
CA LEU A 101 -5.95 -25.18 18.68
C LEU A 101 -6.41 -24.22 19.78
N PRO A 102 -7.34 -24.62 20.66
CA PRO A 102 -7.80 -23.77 21.76
C PRO A 102 -6.66 -23.25 22.62
N CYS A 103 -6.83 -22.05 23.17
CA CYS A 103 -5.90 -21.52 24.17
C CYS A 103 -6.09 -22.22 25.52
N PRO A 104 -5.07 -22.21 26.40
CA PRO A 104 -5.21 -22.62 27.80
C PRO A 104 -6.38 -21.88 28.48
N LYS A 105 -7.00 -22.50 29.50
CA LYS A 105 -8.16 -21.89 30.19
C LYS A 105 -7.79 -20.66 31.02
N ASP A 106 -6.55 -20.59 31.48
CA ASP A 106 -6.09 -19.56 32.42
C ASP A 106 -5.44 -18.35 31.74
N VAL A 107 -5.54 -18.24 30.40
CA VAL A 107 -5.05 -17.07 29.67
C VAL A 107 -6.18 -16.12 29.28
N PRO A 108 -5.95 -14.80 29.25
CA PRO A 108 -6.94 -13.84 28.77
C PRO A 108 -7.39 -14.16 27.33
N SER A 109 -8.68 -13.94 27.06
CA SER A 109 -9.19 -14.01 25.69
C SER A 109 -8.50 -12.98 24.80
N PHE A 110 -8.44 -13.24 23.50
CA PHE A 110 -7.87 -12.27 22.55
C PHE A 110 -8.58 -10.92 22.59
N ARG A 111 -9.89 -10.93 22.75
CA ARG A 111 -10.68 -9.70 22.92
C ARG A 111 -10.27 -8.91 24.17
N HIS A 112 -9.96 -9.61 25.26
CA HIS A 112 -9.47 -8.97 26.48
C HIS A 112 -8.09 -8.35 26.26
N MET A 113 -7.17 -9.07 25.61
CA MET A 113 -5.83 -8.54 25.28
C MET A 113 -5.92 -7.28 24.41
N GLN A 114 -6.79 -7.27 23.39
CA GLN A 114 -7.02 -6.09 22.55
C GLN A 114 -7.59 -4.89 23.33
N CYS A 115 -8.46 -5.13 24.31
CA CYS A 115 -8.91 -4.05 25.19
C CYS A 115 -7.75 -3.53 26.04
N SER A 116 -6.93 -4.41 26.63
CA SER A 116 -5.82 -3.99 27.50
C SER A 116 -4.73 -3.16 26.80
N GLU A 117 -4.65 -3.19 25.47
CA GLU A 117 -3.76 -2.28 24.72
C GLU A 117 -4.09 -0.80 24.98
N PHE A 118 -5.36 -0.50 25.30
CA PHE A 118 -5.81 0.85 25.63
C PHE A 118 -5.48 1.26 27.08
N ASP A 119 -5.02 0.35 27.94
CA ASP A 119 -4.71 0.67 29.34
C ASP A 119 -3.60 1.73 29.48
N THR A 120 -2.79 1.87 28.43
CA THR A 120 -1.72 2.86 28.33
C THR A 120 -2.14 4.18 27.67
N VAL A 121 -3.39 4.28 27.21
CA VAL A 121 -3.92 5.44 26.49
C VAL A 121 -4.81 6.27 27.43
N PRO A 122 -4.48 7.56 27.70
CA PRO A 122 -5.31 8.40 28.55
C PRO A 122 -6.71 8.64 27.98
N TYR A 123 -7.73 8.46 28.82
CA TYR A 123 -9.12 8.81 28.53
C TYR A 123 -9.67 9.72 29.63
N LYS A 124 -10.19 10.89 29.22
CA LYS A 124 -10.64 11.95 30.14
C LYS A 124 -9.60 12.28 31.23
N ASN A 125 -8.35 12.51 30.80
CA ASN A 125 -7.21 12.85 31.65
C ASN A 125 -6.82 11.78 32.70
N GLY A 126 -7.16 10.51 32.48
CA GLY A 126 -6.73 9.40 33.34
C GLY A 126 -6.48 8.11 32.56
N LEU A 127 -5.70 7.19 33.15
CA LEU A 127 -5.56 5.83 32.65
C LEU A 127 -6.69 4.96 33.22
N HIS A 128 -7.13 3.99 32.43
CA HIS A 128 -8.25 3.12 32.77
C HIS A 128 -7.89 1.67 32.43
N GLN A 129 -8.50 0.71 33.11
CA GLN A 129 -8.45 -0.69 32.71
C GLN A 129 -9.60 -0.98 31.75
N TRP A 130 -9.27 -1.30 30.51
CA TRP A 130 -10.23 -1.55 29.45
C TRP A 130 -10.57 -3.03 29.41
N THR A 131 -11.86 -3.34 29.53
CA THR A 131 -12.36 -4.72 29.53
C THR A 131 -13.34 -4.94 28.39
N PRO A 132 -13.45 -6.17 27.88
CA PRO A 132 -14.33 -6.47 26.75
C PRO A 132 -15.81 -6.47 27.18
N ILE A 133 -16.67 -5.83 26.35
CA ILE A 133 -18.13 -5.79 26.57
C ILE A 133 -18.80 -7.01 25.93
N TYR A 134 -19.29 -7.96 26.72
CA TYR A 134 -20.12 -9.05 26.19
C TYR A 134 -21.59 -8.65 26.31
N TYR A 135 -22.22 -8.30 25.18
CA TYR A 135 -23.67 -8.12 25.14
C TYR A 135 -24.36 -9.48 25.39
N LYS A 136 -25.46 -9.47 26.13
CA LYS A 136 -26.38 -10.61 26.25
C LYS A 136 -27.51 -10.46 25.25
#